data_AF-A0A9E5IXL4-F1
#
_entry.id   AF-A0A9E5IXL4-F1
#
_cell.length_a   1.000
_cell.length_b   1.000
_cell.length_c   1.000
_cell.angle_alpha   90.00
_cell.angle_beta   90.00
_cell.angle_gamma   90.00
#
_symmetry.space_group_name_H-M   'P 1'
#
loop_
_entity.id
_entity.type
_entity.pdbx_description
1 polymer ?
#
loop_
_entity_poly.entity_id
_entity_poly.type
_entity_poly.pdbx_seq_one_letter_code
_entity_poly.pdbx_strand_id
1 'polypeptide(L)'
;MNFSPMIELTRNGISECLHLGALAVTDTQGRVVAHVGNPHWLCFTRSTLKALQALPLIQSGGAQQLALTSKELAVMCASHNGEDMHV
;
A
#
# COMPACT_ATOMS: atom_id res chain seq x y z
N MET A 1 19.96 -8.30 -6.52
CA MET A 1 18.75 -7.51 -6.24
C MET A 1 18.44 -6.73 -7.50
N ASN A 2 17.33 -7.01 -8.20
CA ASN A 2 17.03 -6.37 -9.48
C ASN A 2 16.06 -5.20 -9.27
N PHE A 3 16.57 -4.15 -8.61
CA PHE A 3 15.88 -2.87 -8.50
C PHE A 3 16.37 -1.94 -9.60
N SER A 4 15.45 -1.17 -10.15
CA SER A 4 15.72 -0.18 -11.19
C SER A 4 15.61 1.23 -10.60
N PRO A 5 16.32 2.23 -11.16
CA PRO A 5 16.10 3.63 -10.83
C PRO A 5 14.66 4.06 -11.09
N MET A 6 13.97 4.56 -10.06
CA MET A 6 12.55 4.95 -10.13
C MET A 6 12.34 6.44 -9.90
N ILE A 7 13.06 7.03 -8.94
CA ILE A 7 12.89 8.43 -8.57
C ILE A 7 14.26 9.06 -8.41
N GLU A 8 14.54 10.10 -9.18
CA GLU A 8 15.72 10.94 -9.04
C GLU A 8 15.32 12.26 -8.37
N LEU A 9 15.95 12.57 -7.24
CA LEU A 9 15.87 13.87 -6.60
C LEU A 9 17.09 14.69 -6.99
N THR A 10 16.87 15.93 -7.41
CA THR A 10 17.93 16.87 -7.79
C THR A 10 17.98 18.06 -6.85
N ARG A 11 19.18 18.56 -6.54
CA ARG A 11 19.40 19.83 -5.84
C ARG A 11 20.26 20.74 -6.72
N ASN A 12 19.75 21.94 -7.04
CA ASN A 12 20.38 22.88 -7.97
C ASN A 12 20.76 22.25 -9.33
N GLY A 13 19.89 21.40 -9.88
CA GLY A 13 20.12 20.74 -11.18
C GLY A 13 21.15 19.60 -11.15
N ILE A 14 21.67 19.24 -9.97
CA ILE A 14 22.58 18.12 -9.78
C ILE A 14 21.82 16.96 -9.12
N SER A 15 22.04 15.75 -9.61
CA SER A 15 21.51 14.53 -9.00
C SER A 15 21.98 14.40 -7.55
N GLU A 16 21.04 14.39 -6.61
CA GLU A 16 21.32 14.29 -5.17
C GLU A 16 21.01 12.88 -4.64
N CYS A 17 19.89 12.28 -5.06
CA CYS A 17 19.49 10.96 -4.59
C CYS A 17 18.75 10.18 -5.66
N LEU A 18 19.05 8.89 -5.78
CA LEU A 18 18.38 7.96 -6.67
C LEU A 18 17.71 6.85 -5.87
N HIS A 19 16.39 6.77 -5.92
CA HIS A 19 15.62 5.70 -5.29
C HIS A 19 15.50 4.53 -6.26
N LEU A 20 16.06 3.40 -5.87
CA LEU A 20 15.94 2.14 -6.59
C LEU A 20 14.72 1.38 -6.07
N GLY A 21 13.94 0.78 -6.98
CA GLY A 21 12.78 -0.01 -6.61
C GLY A 21 12.37 -1.04 -7.65
N ALA A 22 11.28 -1.74 -7.37
CA ALA A 22 10.56 -2.56 -8.32
C ALA A 22 9.08 -2.14 -8.31
N LEU A 23 8.42 -2.27 -9.45
CA LEU A 23 7.03 -1.93 -9.65
C LEU A 23 6.34 -3.08 -10.38
N ALA A 24 5.13 -3.42 -9.95
CA ALA A 24 4.27 -4.36 -10.63
C ALA A 24 2.85 -3.78 -10.73
N VAL A 25 2.26 -3.86 -11.91
CA VAL A 25 0.83 -3.63 -12.13
C VAL A 25 0.20 -4.98 -12.41
N THR A 26 -0.86 -5.32 -11.67
CA THR A 26 -1.59 -6.57 -11.85
C THR A 26 -3.03 -6.30 -12.23
N ASP A 27 -3.64 -7.24 -12.95
CA ASP A 27 -5.09 -7.29 -13.07
C ASP A 27 -5.75 -7.91 -11.82
N THR A 28 -7.07 -8.04 -11.84
CA THR A 28 -7.86 -8.62 -10.74
C THR A 28 -7.65 -10.13 -10.56
N GLN A 29 -7.02 -10.80 -11.53
CA GLN A 29 -6.64 -12.22 -11.45
C GLN A 29 -5.20 -12.40 -10.96
N GLY A 30 -4.50 -11.30 -10.66
CA GLY A 30 -3.11 -11.31 -10.21
C GLY A 30 -2.09 -11.48 -11.33
N ARG A 31 -2.49 -11.39 -12.61
CA ARG A 31 -1.55 -11.43 -13.74
C ARG A 31 -0.81 -10.10 -13.82
N VAL A 32 0.52 -10.14 -13.92
CA VAL A 32 1.34 -8.94 -14.12
C VAL A 32 1.14 -8.41 -15.53
N VAL A 33 0.59 -7.20 -15.66
CA VAL A 33 0.32 -6.53 -16.95
C VAL A 33 1.39 -5.51 -17.33
N ALA A 34 2.14 -5.01 -16.34
CA ALA A 34 3.32 -4.16 -16.55
C ALA A 34 4.24 -4.26 -15.32
N HIS A 35 5.54 -4.07 -15.51
CA HIS A 35 6.49 -4.04 -14.40
C HIS A 35 7.75 -3.22 -14.72
N VAL A 36 8.45 -2.80 -13.66
CA VAL A 36 9.85 -2.36 -13.73
C VAL A 36 10.64 -3.06 -12.63
N GLY A 37 11.88 -3.47 -12.91
CA GLY A 37 12.64 -4.35 -12.03
C GLY A 37 11.99 -5.72 -11.90
N ASN A 38 12.21 -6.41 -10.76
CA ASN A 38 11.61 -7.71 -10.47
C ASN A 38 10.23 -7.59 -9.78
N PRO A 39 9.11 -7.89 -10.45
CA PRO A 39 7.76 -7.82 -9.86
C PRO A 39 7.48 -8.88 -8.79
N HIS A 40 8.33 -9.91 -8.68
CA HIS A 40 8.22 -10.98 -7.69
C HIS A 40 9.20 -10.81 -6.52
N TRP A 41 9.78 -9.63 -6.35
CA TRP A 41 10.63 -9.33 -5.21
C TRP A 41 9.84 -9.44 -3.90
N LEU A 42 10.37 -10.21 -2.94
CA LEU A 42 9.75 -10.35 -1.62
C LEU A 42 10.15 -9.20 -0.71
N CYS A 43 9.16 -8.49 -0.18
CA CYS A 43 9.34 -7.46 0.83
C CYS A 43 8.28 -7.59 1.92
N PHE A 44 8.53 -6.98 3.08
CA PHE A 44 7.50 -6.84 4.09
C PHE A 44 6.39 -5.93 3.56
N THR A 45 5.13 -6.35 3.70
CA THR A 45 3.96 -5.58 3.29
C THR A 45 3.79 -4.27 4.07
N ARG A 46 4.31 -4.23 5.31
CA ARG A 46 4.15 -3.07 6.21
C ARG A 46 2.66 -2.69 6.27
N SER A 47 2.37 -1.40 6.24
CA SER A 47 1.01 -0.88 6.36
C SER A 47 0.07 -1.23 5.19
N THR A 48 0.55 -1.79 4.08
CA THR A 48 -0.34 -2.19 2.96
C THR A 48 -1.23 -3.39 3.30
N LEU A 49 -0.91 -4.11 4.38
CA LEU A 49 -1.67 -5.28 4.82
C LEU A 49 -2.96 -4.93 5.57
N LYS A 50 -3.21 -3.66 5.93
CA LYS A 50 -4.32 -3.25 6.81
C LYS A 50 -5.70 -3.73 6.36
N ALA A 51 -5.99 -3.64 5.06
CA ALA A 51 -7.26 -4.15 4.53
C ALA A 51 -7.42 -5.67 4.76
N LEU A 52 -6.33 -6.44 4.58
CA LEU A 52 -6.32 -7.87 4.87
C LEU A 52 -6.42 -8.16 6.38
N GLN A 53 -5.84 -7.30 7.22
CA GLN A 53 -5.95 -7.39 8.68
C GLN A 53 -7.37 -7.09 9.18
N ALA A 54 -8.15 -6.28 8.46
CA ALA A 54 -9.55 -5.99 8.78
C ALA A 54 -10.52 -7.11 8.35
N LEU A 55 -10.13 -7.98 7.41
CA LEU A 55 -11.00 -9.05 6.88
C LEU A 55 -11.63 -9.94 7.95
N PRO A 56 -10.91 -10.41 9.00
CA PRO A 56 -11.51 -11.26 10.02
C PRO A 56 -12.67 -10.58 10.77
N LEU A 57 -12.59 -9.27 11.01
CA LEU A 57 -13.68 -8.51 11.63
C LEU A 57 -14.92 -8.47 10.72
N ILE A 58 -14.73 -8.29 9.42
CA ILE A 58 -15.83 -8.30 8.44
C ILE A 58 -16.44 -9.69 8.32
N GLN A 59 -15.60 -10.72 8.16
CA GLN A 59 -16.03 -12.11 7.93
C GLN A 59 -16.74 -12.72 9.14
N SER A 60 -16.38 -12.30 10.35
CA SER A 60 -17.05 -12.72 11.60
C SER A 60 -18.40 -12.03 11.85
N GLY A 61 -18.78 -11.05 11.02
CA GLY A 61 -19.96 -10.21 11.28
C GLY A 61 -19.75 -9.15 12.36
N GLY A 62 -18.51 -8.99 12.85
CA GLY A 62 -18.20 -8.06 13.95
C GLY A 62 -18.46 -6.60 13.58
N ALA A 63 -18.26 -6.21 12.33
CA ALA A 63 -18.59 -4.87 11.87
C ALA A 63 -20.08 -4.54 12.02
N GLN A 64 -20.97 -5.50 11.72
CA GLN A 64 -22.42 -5.35 11.89
C GLN A 64 -22.81 -5.36 13.36
N GLN A 65 -22.23 -6.24 14.16
CA GLN A 65 -22.48 -6.32 15.61
C GLN A 65 -22.10 -5.04 16.34
N LEU A 66 -21.03 -4.38 15.89
CA LEU A 66 -20.53 -3.10 16.43
C LEU A 66 -21.15 -1.89 15.73
N ALA A 67 -22.06 -2.09 14.76
CA ALA A 67 -22.66 -1.03 13.95
C ALA A 67 -21.64 -0.07 13.30
N LEU A 68 -20.48 -0.61 12.88
CA LEU A 68 -19.42 0.19 12.28
C LEU A 68 -19.87 0.77 10.94
N THR A 69 -19.62 2.07 10.78
CA THR A 69 -19.85 2.81 9.55
C THR A 69 -18.72 2.56 8.54
N SER A 70 -18.98 2.86 7.26
CA SER A 70 -17.94 2.80 6.23
C SER A 70 -16.75 3.73 6.52
N LYS A 71 -16.95 4.82 7.28
CA LYS A 71 -15.88 5.72 7.69
C LYS A 71 -14.95 5.05 8.70
N GLU A 72 -15.50 4.39 9.71
CA GLU A 72 -14.71 3.66 10.71
C GLU A 72 -13.98 2.47 10.08
N LEU A 73 -14.62 1.75 9.15
CA LEU A 73 -13.95 0.70 8.39
C LEU A 73 -12.82 1.24 7.50
N ALA A 74 -12.99 2.44 6.92
CA ALA A 74 -11.92 3.09 6.16
C ALA A 74 -10.73 3.44 7.06
N VAL A 75 -10.96 3.83 8.32
CA VAL A 75 -9.88 4.03 9.31
C VAL A 75 -9.08 2.75 9.55
N MET A 76 -9.75 1.61 9.66
CA MET A 76 -9.09 0.31 9.84
C MET A 76 -8.28 -0.13 8.61
N CYS A 77 -8.73 0.18 7.41
CA CYS A 77 -8.16 -0.33 6.16
C CYS A 77 -7.04 0.53 5.55
N ALA A 78 -6.86 1.78 5.98
CA ALA A 78 -5.93 2.72 5.34
C ALA A 78 -4.80 3.19 6.27
N SER A 79 -3.81 3.85 5.68
CA SER A 79 -2.73 4.52 6.43
C SER A 79 -3.04 6.01 6.47
N HIS A 80 -3.82 6.41 7.48
CA HIS A 80 -4.20 7.80 7.71
C HIS A 80 -3.10 8.58 8.41
N ASN A 81 -3.00 9.87 8.14
CA ASN A 81 -2.04 10.77 8.76
C ASN A 81 -2.52 11.33 10.12
N GLY A 82 -3.67 10.88 10.62
CA GLY A 82 -4.22 11.37 11.89
C GLY A 82 -4.71 12.83 11.82
N GLU A 83 -5.15 13.29 10.64
CA GLU A 83 -5.77 14.61 10.47
C GLU A 83 -7.03 14.74 11.32
N ASP A 84 -7.44 15.97 11.67
CA ASP A 84 -8.57 16.25 12.58
C ASP A 84 -9.85 15.48 12.26
N MET A 85 -10.11 15.17 10.98
CA MET A 85 -11.27 14.37 10.56
C MET A 85 -11.22 12.89 10.97
N HIS A 86 -10.10 12.42 11.53
CA HIS A 86 -9.86 11.05 11.95
C HIS A 86 -9.82 10.87 13.49
N VAL A 87 -10.03 11.94 14.27
CA VAL A 87 -9.97 11.96 15.75
C VAL A 87 -11.36 12.14 16.36
#